data_AF-A0A846TFR0-F1
#
_entry.id   AF-A0A846TFR0-F1
#
_cell.length_a   1.000
_cell.length_b   1.000
_cell.length_c   1.000
_cell.angle_alpha   90.00
_cell.angle_beta   90.00
_cell.angle_gamma   90.00
#
_symmetry.space_group_name_H-M   'P 1'
#
loop_
_entity.id
_entity.type
_entity.pdbx_description
1 polymer ?
#
loop_
_entity_poly.entity_id
_entity_poly.type
_entity_poly.pdbx_seq_one_letter_code
_entity_poly.pdbx_strand_id
1 'polypeptide(L)' 'MQTNDKTMEFMQIAMKYLPEAQQKLQEAGIELTMDNLQPFFTLFTNVMNEAYELGKADAAKE' A
#
# COMPACT_ATOMS: atom_id res chain seq x y z
N MET A 1 6.83 18.01 8.81
CA MET A 1 6.60 16.70 8.17
C MET A 1 5.54 16.93 7.10
N GLN A 2 5.90 16.85 5.82
CA GLN A 2 4.92 16.92 4.73
C GLN A 2 4.12 15.62 4.74
N THR A 3 3.03 15.59 5.49
CA THR A 3 2.10 14.46 5.51
C THR A 3 1.32 14.42 4.20
N ASN A 4 1.88 13.67 3.24
CA ASN A 4 1.21 12.78 2.29
C ASN A 4 0.04 13.31 1.45
N ASP A 5 0.35 13.96 0.32
CA ASP A 5 -0.62 14.18 -0.77
C ASP A 5 -1.02 12.88 -1.48
N LYS A 6 -0.20 11.82 -1.40
CA LYS A 6 -0.37 10.60 -2.19
C LYS A 6 -1.03 9.43 -1.47
N THR A 7 -1.28 9.52 -0.16
CA THR A 7 -1.88 8.40 0.61
C THR A 7 -3.20 7.94 0.01
N MET A 8 -4.10 8.87 -0.37
CA MET A 8 -5.37 8.49 -0.99
C MET A 8 -5.18 7.80 -2.34
N GLU A 9 -4.22 8.24 -3.15
CA GLU A 9 -3.90 7.62 -4.43
C GLU A 9 -3.32 6.21 -4.24
N PHE A 10 -2.42 6.01 -3.27
CA PHE A 10 -1.88 4.69 -2.94
C PHE A 10 -2.95 3.73 -2.45
N MET A 11 -3.88 4.20 -1.62
CA MET A 11 -5.03 3.39 -1.20
C MET A 11 -5.93 3.02 -2.38
N GLN A 12 -6.20 3.94 -3.30
CA GLN A 12 -6.95 3.62 -4.53
C GLN A 12 -6.24 2.56 -5.39
N ILE A 13 -4.91 2.62 -5.49
CA ILE A 13 -4.12 1.59 -6.18
C ILE A 13 -4.26 0.26 -5.43
N ALA A 14 -4.05 0.24 -4.12
CA ALA A 14 -4.13 -0.97 -3.30
C ALA A 14 -5.49 -1.68 -3.43
N MET A 15 -6.59 -0.92 -3.41
CA MET A 15 -7.94 -1.47 -3.52
C MET A 15 -8.20 -2.19 -4.86
N LYS A 16 -7.46 -1.86 -5.93
CA LYS A 16 -7.56 -2.58 -7.21
C LYS A 16 -6.97 -3.99 -7.12
N TYR A 17 -5.94 -4.18 -6.31
CA TYR A 17 -5.23 -5.46 -6.15
C TYR A 17 -5.72 -6.27 -4.94
N LEU A 18 -6.47 -5.65 -4.03
CA LEU A 18 -7.00 -6.30 -2.84
C LEU A 18 -7.81 -7.58 -3.14
N PRO A 19 -8.68 -7.65 -4.17
CA PRO A 19 -9.41 -8.88 -4.49
C PRO A 19 -8.50 -10.04 -4.89
N GLU A 20 -7.42 -9.78 -5.63
CA GLU A 20 -6.44 -10.80 -6.02
C GLU A 20 -5.69 -11.33 -4.79
N ALA A 21 -5.25 -10.42 -3.91
CA ALA A 21 -4.60 -10.80 -2.65
C ALA A 21 -5.55 -11.63 -1.76
N GLN A 22 -6.81 -11.23 -1.67
CA GLN A 22 -7.84 -11.97 -0.93
C GLN A 22 -8.01 -13.39 -1.47
N GLN A 23 -8.08 -13.57 -2.79
CA GLN A 23 -8.20 -14.89 -3.40
C GLN A 23 -6.98 -15.78 -3.06
N LYS A 24 -5.76 -15.26 -3.24
CA LYS A 24 -4.54 -16.03 -2.95
C LYS A 24 -4.42 -16.42 -1.48
N LEU A 25 -4.83 -15.54 -0.57
CA LEU A 25 -4.84 -15.82 0.86
C LEU A 25 -5.91 -16.86 1.22
N GLN A 26 -7.10 -16.76 0.61
CA GLN A 26 -8.16 -17.75 0.80
C GLN A 26 -7.73 -19.15 0.32
N GLU A 27 -7.04 -19.25 -0.83
CA GLU A 27 -6.45 -20.49 -1.33
C GLU A 27 -5.40 -21.08 -0.37
N ALA A 28 -4.69 -20.22 0.36
CA ALA A 28 -3.75 -20.60 1.42
C ALA A 28 -4.42 -20.92 2.77
N GLY A 29 -5.76 -20.87 2.85
CA GLY A 29 -6.52 -21.08 4.08
C GLY A 29 -6.49 -19.91 5.06
N ILE A 30 -6.05 -18.73 4.61
CA ILE A 30 -5.99 -17.50 5.40
C ILE A 30 -7.18 -16.62 5.03
N GLU A 31 -8.06 -16.38 6.00
CA GLU A 31 -9.19 -15.47 5.81
C GLU A 31 -8.76 -14.02 5.97
N LEU A 32 -8.92 -13.24 4.90
CA LEU A 32 -8.65 -11.81 4.89
C LEU A 32 -9.92 -11.04 5.26
N THR A 33 -9.96 -10.49 6.48
CA THR A 33 -11.03 -9.61 6.94
C THR A 33 -10.54 -8.15 6.94
N MET A 34 -11.46 -7.19 6.88
CA MET A 34 -11.09 -5.77 6.92
C MET A 34 -10.44 -5.36 8.24
N ASP A 35 -10.85 -5.98 9.35
CA ASP A 35 -10.26 -5.74 10.67
C ASP A 35 -8.80 -6.19 10.72
N ASN A 36 -8.49 -7.34 10.10
CA ASN A 36 -7.12 -7.85 10.03
C ASN A 36 -6.23 -6.98 9.15
N LEU A 37 -6.79 -6.31 8.12
CA LEU A 37 -6.05 -5.44 7.20
C LEU A 37 -5.73 -4.07 7.75
N GLN A 38 -6.55 -3.56 8.67
CA GLN A 38 -6.41 -2.22 9.24
C GLN A 38 -4.99 -1.88 9.73
N PRO A 39 -4.30 -2.73 10.52
CA PRO A 39 -2.93 -2.47 10.95
C PRO A 39 -1.92 -2.47 9.79
N PHE A 40 -2.19 -3.20 8.71
CA PHE A 40 -1.30 -3.28 7.55
C PHE A 40 -1.45 -2.07 6.61
N PHE A 41 -2.60 -1.38 6.58
CA PHE A 41 -2.76 -0.19 5.75
C PHE A 41 -1.79 0.92 6.14
N THR A 42 -1.58 1.16 7.44
CA THR A 42 -0.59 2.13 7.89
C THR A 42 0.82 1.76 7.42
N LEU A 43 1.22 0.49 7.61
CA LEU A 43 2.51 0.00 7.16
C LEU A 43 2.68 0.14 5.64
N PHE A 44 1.67 -0.29 4.88
CA PHE A 44 1.65 -0.16 3.43
C PHE A 44 1.83 1.29 2.99
N THR A 45 1.07 2.23 3.56
CA THR A 45 1.19 3.65 3.19
C THR A 45 2.57 4.21 3.51
N ASN A 46 3.19 3.80 4.62
CA ASN A 46 4.55 4.25 4.96
C ASN A 46 5.57 3.75 3.93
N VAL A 47 5.55 2.45 3.61
CA VAL A 47 6.45 1.86 2.60
C VAL A 47 6.28 2.53 1.24
N MET A 48 5.04 2.80 0.83
CA MET A 48 4.76 3.47 -0.45
C MET A 48 5.25 4.92 -0.48
N ASN A 49 5.13 5.65 0.63
CA ASN A 49 5.66 7.01 0.74
C ASN A 49 7.19 7.01 0.65
N GLU A 50 7.87 6.10 1.34
CA GLU A 50 9.33 5.96 1.26
C GLU A 50 9.78 5.62 -0.18
N ALA A 51 9.10 4.69 -0.84
CA ALA A 51 9.37 4.34 -2.23
C ALA A 51 9.14 5.51 -3.20
N TYR A 52 8.09 6.30 -2.97
CA TYR A 52 7.81 7.50 -3.77
C TYR A 52 8.89 8.57 -3.61
N GLU A 53 9.30 8.87 -2.38
CA GLU A 53 10.38 9.83 -2.13
C GLU A 53 11.73 9.36 -2.69
N LEU A 54 12.02 8.05 -2.61
CA LEU A 54 13.19 7.46 -3.26
C LEU A 54 13.17 7.71 -4.78
N GLY A 55 12.07 7.37 -5.46
CA GLY A 55 11.93 7.59 -6.89
C GLY A 55 12.03 9.06 -7.30
N LYS A 56 11.45 9.97 -6.49
CA LYS A 56 11.56 11.41 -6.70
C LYS A 56 13.00 11.91 -6.54
N ALA A 57 13.73 11.39 -5.54
CA ALA A 57 15.12 11.75 -5.32
C ALA A 57 16.03 11.24 -6.45
N ASP A 58 15.74 10.07 -7.03
CA ASP A 58 16.50 9.54 -8.16
C ASP A 58 16.21 10.31 -9.45
N ALA A 59 14.94 10.64 -9.73
CA ALA A 59 14.58 11.48 -10.88
C ALA A 59 15.19 12.89 -10.81
N ALA A 60 15.45 13.42 -9.61
CA ALA A 60 16.11 14.72 -9.44
C ALA A 60 17.64 14.67 -9.64
N LYS A 61 18.24 13.47 -9.72
CA LYS A 61 19.67 13.27 -10.01
C LYS A 61 19.95 13.05 -11.49
N GLU A 62 18.92 12.80 -12.30
CA GLU A 62 18.97 12.73 -13.76
C GLU A 62 18.84 14.14 -14.39
#